data_AF-A0A831M3G4-F1
#
_entry.id   AF-A0A831M3G4-F1
#
_cell.length_a   1.000
_cell.length_b   1.000
_cell.length_c   1.000
_cell.angle_alpha   90.00
_cell.angle_beta   90.00
_cell.angle_gamma   90.00
#
_symmetry.space_group_name_H-M   'P 1'
#
loop_
_entity.id
_entity.type
_entity.pdbx_description
1 polymer ?
#
loop_
_entity_poly.entity_id
_entity_poly.type
_entity_poly.pdbx_seq_one_letter_code
_entity_poly.pdbx_strand_id
1 'polypeptide(L)'
;MRKLAWLLVFTLSAAAYRPPPRAETQTVSSVQELMSALARAATNQKPDIINLAAGTYDFDRMPGPILYQPQGRPQPPETYPITIQGAGTELTILEGRGKTGFLFIDTTKLNDAKKGRDSAVHVTVSDMTFKDAGPGSPLTVGTLEATTRIHNVKCLSTECAAGGSTLIVSSEKGVIILGNSLFSGSEISPTSSGAVLSSRSGSISVTGCTFARNRGQKDGIGLLAMTNTGVITVGKNSFENNDALGHTGPLAIVIGGKGAVGVVENRFIGNNGARGCLHVQAIQEGGAVIEKNNFTDNSSWGVWFETMNGAVELKANRFLRNLDGGARLGAGPGLGSAELVNNVLAGESHGIGALVEIHTVTVVNNTFASYREGLRIVQAKNTAAAKIYNNILWGHQAADISIKDDDDSDGLGGRVELHNNDFSTLEVDVGDKLARSGNLDIDPHLFMVDFHLYPYSPVIDKGLPGAPGLPDKDFEGDSRTVDANGDSVREPDMGADEVAEYKEAPRVVTTHPKDGAVNVPLDSLITATFSMRMSVSSLDLESFTVRPAVPGGMAYDPGTLMVTFEPIWEKLKPGTTYTCTITTGARAELGAPLTSEFVWRFTTVPDKRS
;
A
#
# COMPACT_ATOMS: atom_id res chain seq x y z
N MET A 1 -46.75 -54.46 -35.24
CA MET A 1 -45.62 -53.77 -34.59
C MET A 1 -44.30 -54.31 -35.14
N ARG A 2 -43.69 -53.60 -36.11
CA ARG A 2 -42.32 -53.86 -36.60
C ARG A 2 -41.66 -52.48 -36.77
N LYS A 3 -40.62 -52.20 -35.97
CA LYS A 3 -39.82 -50.97 -36.07
C LYS A 3 -38.74 -51.18 -37.15
N LEU A 4 -38.74 -50.35 -38.19
CA LEU A 4 -37.62 -50.18 -39.11
C LEU A 4 -36.57 -49.29 -38.44
N ALA A 5 -35.32 -49.76 -38.36
CA ALA A 5 -34.16 -48.94 -38.05
C ALA A 5 -33.51 -48.49 -39.37
N TRP A 6 -33.35 -47.18 -39.55
CA TRP A 6 -32.52 -46.59 -40.61
C TRP A 6 -31.07 -46.52 -40.13
N LEU A 7 -30.16 -47.17 -40.84
CA LEU A 7 -28.72 -47.11 -40.60
C LEU A 7 -28.15 -45.94 -41.41
N LEU A 8 -27.81 -44.83 -40.74
CA LEU A 8 -27.07 -43.72 -41.34
C LEU A 8 -25.57 -44.01 -41.18
N VAL A 9 -24.87 -44.28 -42.29
CA VAL A 9 -23.41 -44.42 -42.30
C VAL A 9 -22.79 -43.03 -42.31
N PHE A 10 -22.28 -42.57 -41.17
CA PHE A 10 -21.37 -41.43 -41.11
C PHE A 10 -19.94 -41.91 -41.40
N THR A 11 -19.40 -41.56 -42.54
CA THR A 11 -17.96 -41.63 -42.79
C THR A 11 -17.29 -40.50 -42.00
N LEU A 12 -16.74 -40.80 -40.81
CA LEU A 12 -15.77 -39.92 -40.15
C LEU A 12 -14.48 -39.93 -41.00
N SER A 13 -14.22 -38.83 -41.69
CA SER A 13 -12.88 -38.49 -42.15
C SER A 13 -12.01 -38.26 -40.91
N ALA A 14 -11.14 -39.21 -40.59
CA ALA A 14 -10.08 -39.02 -39.61
C ALA A 14 -9.16 -37.89 -40.09
N ALA A 15 -9.34 -36.67 -39.57
CA ALA A 15 -8.33 -35.64 -39.67
C ALA A 15 -7.07 -36.18 -38.96
N ALA A 16 -6.05 -36.52 -39.73
CA ALA A 16 -4.80 -37.02 -39.21
C ALA A 16 -4.23 -36.01 -38.20
N TYR A 17 -4.11 -36.42 -36.93
CA TYR A 17 -3.39 -35.66 -35.91
C TYR A 17 -1.95 -35.45 -36.40
N ARG A 18 -1.63 -34.22 -36.80
CA ARG A 18 -0.25 -33.81 -37.09
C ARG A 18 0.31 -33.21 -35.80
N PRO A 19 1.37 -33.79 -35.20
CA PRO A 19 2.01 -33.18 -34.06
C PRO A 19 2.50 -31.77 -34.44
N PRO A 20 2.44 -30.80 -33.51
CA PRO A 20 2.91 -29.45 -33.80
C PRO A 20 4.40 -29.47 -34.21
N PRO A 21 4.82 -28.55 -35.10
CA PRO A 21 6.21 -28.47 -35.51
C PRO A 21 7.13 -28.20 -34.31
N ARG A 22 8.28 -28.87 -34.30
CA ARG A 22 9.32 -28.64 -33.29
C ARG A 22 9.87 -27.23 -33.42
N ALA A 23 10.14 -26.58 -32.28
CA ALA A 23 10.74 -25.27 -32.24
C ALA A 23 12.10 -25.24 -32.94
N GLU A 24 12.34 -24.20 -33.73
CA GLU A 24 13.61 -23.92 -34.39
C GLU A 24 14.45 -23.02 -33.48
N THR A 25 15.61 -23.51 -33.06
CA THR A 25 16.50 -22.79 -32.14
C THR A 25 17.71 -22.26 -32.88
N GLN A 26 18.01 -20.98 -32.70
CA GLN A 26 19.15 -20.28 -33.28
C GLN A 26 19.95 -19.63 -32.16
N THR A 27 21.28 -19.70 -32.22
CA THR A 27 22.16 -18.90 -31.35
C THR A 27 22.86 -17.86 -32.21
N VAL A 28 22.78 -16.60 -31.81
CA VAL A 28 23.33 -15.45 -32.53
C VAL A 28 24.31 -14.71 -31.64
N SER A 29 25.33 -14.10 -32.23
CA SER A 29 26.43 -13.40 -31.56
C SER A 29 26.68 -11.99 -32.10
N SER A 30 25.92 -11.58 -33.13
CA SER A 30 26.00 -10.26 -33.72
C SER A 30 24.62 -9.70 -34.12
N VAL A 31 24.55 -8.39 -34.31
CA VAL A 31 23.34 -7.67 -34.78
C VAL A 31 22.87 -8.19 -36.14
N GLN A 32 23.80 -8.51 -37.04
CA GLN A 32 23.49 -9.03 -38.37
C GLN A 32 22.89 -10.45 -38.30
N GLU A 33 23.41 -11.31 -37.42
CA GLU A 33 22.87 -12.65 -37.19
C GLU A 33 21.48 -12.58 -36.56
N LEU A 34 21.27 -11.69 -35.59
CA LEU A 34 19.96 -11.44 -34.98
C LEU A 34 18.93 -11.00 -36.02
N MET A 35 19.29 -10.04 -36.88
CA MET A 35 18.44 -9.60 -37.99
C MET A 35 18.07 -10.74 -38.93
N SER A 36 19.06 -11.58 -39.31
CA SER A 36 18.83 -12.72 -40.19
C SER A 36 17.93 -13.78 -39.53
N ALA A 37 18.10 -14.02 -38.24
CA ALA A 37 17.31 -14.98 -37.47
C ALA A 37 15.84 -14.54 -37.36
N LEU A 38 15.60 -13.25 -37.08
CA LEU A 38 14.25 -12.67 -37.00
C LEU A 38 13.53 -12.67 -38.34
N ALA A 39 14.23 -12.35 -39.44
CA ALA A 39 13.66 -12.42 -40.78
C ALA A 39 13.23 -13.84 -41.16
N ARG A 40 14.02 -14.85 -40.75
CA ARG A 40 13.67 -16.26 -40.95
C ARG A 40 12.47 -16.68 -40.11
N ALA A 41 12.48 -16.34 -38.82
CA ALA A 41 11.38 -16.63 -37.90
C ALA A 41 10.04 -16.05 -38.37
N ALA A 42 10.05 -14.90 -39.04
CA ALA A 42 8.83 -14.27 -39.55
C ALA A 42 8.15 -15.03 -40.71
N THR A 43 8.74 -16.12 -41.22
CA THR A 43 8.27 -16.81 -42.45
C THR A 43 8.41 -18.33 -42.46
N ASN A 44 9.01 -18.97 -41.44
CA ASN A 44 9.41 -20.38 -41.48
C ASN A 44 8.31 -21.37 -41.06
N GLN A 45 7.17 -20.87 -40.58
CA GLN A 45 6.00 -21.58 -40.07
C GLN A 45 6.31 -22.54 -38.93
N LYS A 46 7.13 -22.10 -37.96
CA LYS A 46 7.50 -22.89 -36.79
C LYS A 46 7.61 -22.00 -35.55
N PRO A 47 7.50 -22.57 -34.33
CA PRO A 47 7.93 -21.85 -33.14
C PRO A 47 9.43 -21.54 -33.23
N ASP A 48 9.84 -20.34 -32.82
CA ASP A 48 11.23 -19.91 -32.89
C ASP A 48 11.78 -19.55 -31.51
N ILE A 49 13.03 -19.96 -31.27
CA ILE A 49 13.82 -19.58 -30.09
C ILE A 49 15.14 -18.99 -30.59
N ILE A 50 15.35 -17.70 -30.36
CA ILE A 50 16.57 -16.98 -30.72
C ILE A 50 17.34 -16.67 -29.43
N ASN A 51 18.46 -17.36 -29.24
CA ASN A 51 19.37 -17.18 -28.12
C ASN A 51 20.45 -16.15 -28.50
N LEU A 52 20.50 -15.02 -27.81
CA LEU A 52 21.59 -14.07 -27.92
C LEU A 52 22.70 -14.53 -26.97
N ALA A 53 23.88 -14.81 -27.52
CA ALA A 53 25.06 -15.12 -26.74
C ALA A 53 25.47 -13.94 -25.84
N ALA A 54 26.34 -14.22 -24.86
CA ALA A 54 26.96 -13.16 -24.07
C ALA A 54 27.81 -12.26 -24.96
N GLY A 55 27.68 -10.95 -24.79
CA GLY A 55 28.37 -9.93 -25.57
C GLY A 55 27.58 -8.63 -25.69
N THR A 56 28.23 -7.64 -26.27
CA THR A 56 27.62 -6.35 -26.62
C THR A 56 27.24 -6.33 -28.09
N TYR A 57 25.95 -6.10 -28.35
CA TYR A 57 25.37 -5.93 -29.67
C TYR A 57 25.31 -4.43 -29.95
N ASP A 58 26.19 -3.95 -30.82
CA ASP A 58 26.34 -2.53 -31.13
C ASP A 58 25.37 -2.09 -32.24
N PHE A 59 24.42 -1.23 -31.90
CA PHE A 59 23.43 -0.67 -32.81
C PHE A 59 23.79 0.73 -33.33
N ASP A 60 24.97 1.28 -33.00
CA ASP A 60 25.37 2.65 -33.35
C ASP A 60 25.31 2.96 -34.85
N ARG A 61 25.51 1.94 -35.69
CA ARG A 61 25.51 2.05 -37.16
C ARG A 61 24.21 1.58 -37.81
N MET A 62 23.22 1.17 -37.02
CA MET A 62 21.94 0.69 -37.55
C MET A 62 21.06 1.88 -37.95
N PRO A 63 20.39 1.82 -39.12
CA PRO A 63 19.50 2.89 -39.58
C PRO A 63 18.18 2.96 -38.79
N GLY A 64 17.90 1.95 -37.97
CA GLY A 64 16.67 1.82 -37.19
C GLY A 64 16.60 0.48 -36.45
N PRO A 65 15.50 0.21 -35.74
CA PRO A 65 15.29 -1.05 -35.04
C PRO A 65 15.18 -2.24 -36.01
N ILE A 66 15.58 -3.42 -35.54
CA ILE A 66 15.39 -4.67 -36.28
C ILE A 66 13.91 -5.07 -36.21
N LEU A 67 13.34 -5.39 -37.36
CA LEU A 67 11.92 -5.72 -37.52
C LEU A 67 11.66 -7.23 -37.44
N TYR A 68 10.74 -7.64 -36.58
CA TYR A 68 10.00 -8.89 -36.71
C TYR A 68 8.55 -8.56 -37.05
N GLN A 69 8.14 -8.84 -38.28
CA GLN A 69 6.78 -8.53 -38.75
C GLN A 69 6.27 -9.65 -39.66
N PRO A 70 5.72 -10.73 -39.09
CA PRO A 70 5.11 -11.80 -39.86
C PRO A 70 3.98 -11.23 -40.73
N GLN A 71 4.06 -11.52 -42.03
CA GLN A 71 3.11 -11.02 -43.01
C GLN A 71 2.00 -12.05 -43.24
N GLY A 72 0.82 -11.59 -43.67
CA GLY A 72 -0.27 -12.46 -44.13
C GLY A 72 0.03 -13.25 -45.43
N ARG A 73 1.23 -13.10 -46.01
CA ARG A 73 1.73 -13.82 -47.18
C ARG A 73 3.22 -14.15 -46.99
N PRO A 74 3.72 -15.27 -47.54
CA PRO A 74 2.98 -16.31 -48.27
C PRO A 74 2.08 -17.16 -47.35
N GLN A 75 1.13 -17.88 -47.92
CA GLN A 75 0.15 -18.68 -47.17
C GLN A 75 0.67 -20.11 -46.94
N PRO A 76 0.46 -20.73 -45.75
CA PRO A 76 -0.20 -20.14 -44.57
C PRO A 76 0.67 -19.10 -43.84
N PRO A 77 0.07 -18.13 -43.14
CA PRO A 77 0.83 -17.10 -42.44
C PRO A 77 1.57 -17.65 -41.21
N GLU A 78 2.65 -16.96 -40.84
CA GLU A 78 3.42 -17.22 -39.63
C GLU A 78 2.56 -16.89 -38.41
N THR A 79 2.17 -17.92 -37.65
CA THR A 79 1.25 -17.81 -36.50
C THR A 79 1.81 -18.47 -35.24
N TYR A 80 3.10 -18.81 -35.24
CA TYR A 80 3.74 -19.56 -34.16
C TYR A 80 4.46 -18.66 -33.13
N PRO A 81 4.68 -19.16 -31.90
CA PRO A 81 5.41 -18.47 -30.84
C PRO A 81 6.83 -18.04 -31.24
N ILE A 82 7.25 -16.86 -30.78
CA ILE A 82 8.65 -16.41 -30.86
C ILE A 82 9.21 -16.08 -29.47
N THR A 83 10.39 -16.62 -29.16
CA THR A 83 11.18 -16.32 -27.96
C THR A 83 12.51 -15.70 -28.35
N ILE A 84 12.84 -14.54 -27.79
CA ILE A 84 14.12 -13.86 -27.97
C ILE A 84 14.73 -13.69 -26.58
N GLN A 85 15.81 -14.42 -26.29
CA GLN A 85 16.37 -14.47 -24.94
C GLN A 85 17.87 -14.26 -24.94
N GLY A 86 18.39 -13.47 -24.00
CA GLY A 86 19.81 -13.29 -23.79
C GLY A 86 20.40 -14.33 -22.84
N ALA A 87 21.71 -14.28 -22.65
CA ALA A 87 22.43 -15.12 -21.70
C ALA A 87 22.29 -14.63 -20.24
N GLY A 88 21.66 -13.48 -20.02
CA GLY A 88 21.52 -12.82 -18.72
C GLY A 88 21.68 -11.30 -18.85
N THR A 89 21.07 -10.55 -17.93
CA THR A 89 21.05 -9.07 -17.97
C THR A 89 22.44 -8.44 -17.86
N GLU A 90 23.39 -9.10 -17.19
CA GLU A 90 24.79 -8.65 -17.12
C GLU A 90 25.67 -9.15 -18.28
N LEU A 91 25.15 -10.07 -19.10
CA LEU A 91 25.94 -10.80 -20.09
C LEU A 91 25.58 -10.41 -21.52
N THR A 92 24.30 -10.13 -21.80
CA THR A 92 23.81 -9.74 -23.13
C THR A 92 23.34 -8.29 -23.08
N ILE A 93 24.06 -7.41 -23.78
CA ILE A 93 23.81 -5.96 -23.79
C ILE A 93 23.55 -5.50 -25.22
N LEU A 94 22.40 -4.88 -25.46
CA LEU A 94 22.08 -4.18 -26.70
C LEU A 94 22.31 -2.69 -26.45
N GLU A 95 23.25 -2.11 -27.19
CA GLU A 95 23.83 -0.80 -26.91
C GLU A 95 23.59 0.15 -28.10
N GLY A 96 22.87 1.24 -27.85
CA GLY A 96 22.38 2.15 -28.90
C GLY A 96 23.15 3.45 -29.01
N ARG A 97 23.97 3.80 -27.99
CA ARG A 97 24.73 5.06 -27.90
C ARG A 97 23.90 6.32 -28.21
N GLY A 98 22.62 6.30 -27.86
CA GLY A 98 21.66 7.39 -28.03
C GLY A 98 21.13 7.57 -29.47
N LYS A 99 21.35 6.62 -30.39
CA LYS A 99 21.00 6.81 -31.82
C LYS A 99 19.78 6.06 -32.34
N THR A 100 19.52 4.84 -31.86
CA THR A 100 18.40 4.02 -32.37
C THR A 100 17.77 3.16 -31.27
N GLY A 101 16.52 2.77 -31.48
CA GLY A 101 15.91 1.64 -30.78
C GLY A 101 16.40 0.31 -31.34
N PHE A 102 16.11 -0.80 -30.65
CA PHE A 102 16.72 -2.10 -30.96
C PHE A 102 15.78 -3.05 -31.69
N LEU A 103 14.58 -3.27 -31.15
CA LEU A 103 13.65 -4.29 -31.61
C LEU A 103 12.25 -3.72 -31.83
N PHE A 104 11.67 -4.01 -32.98
CA PHE A 104 10.28 -3.73 -33.30
C PHE A 104 9.59 -5.03 -33.72
N ILE A 105 8.69 -5.53 -32.87
CA ILE A 105 7.95 -6.77 -33.04
C ILE A 105 6.49 -6.41 -33.32
N ASP A 106 5.99 -6.71 -34.51
CA ASP A 106 4.62 -6.33 -34.90
C ASP A 106 3.89 -7.50 -35.56
N THR A 107 2.95 -8.08 -34.83
CA THR A 107 2.09 -9.17 -35.31
C THR A 107 0.73 -8.65 -35.79
N THR A 108 0.48 -7.34 -35.71
CA THR A 108 -0.82 -6.74 -36.06
C THR A 108 -1.17 -6.85 -37.54
N LYS A 109 -0.21 -7.16 -38.40
CA LYS A 109 -0.44 -7.47 -39.82
C LYS A 109 -1.20 -8.78 -40.04
N LEU A 110 -1.32 -9.63 -39.01
CA LEU A 110 -2.14 -10.85 -39.00
C LEU A 110 -3.60 -10.52 -38.61
N ASN A 111 -4.22 -9.57 -39.31
CA ASN A 111 -5.54 -9.02 -38.98
C ASN A 111 -6.73 -9.64 -39.72
N ASP A 112 -6.51 -10.64 -40.58
CA ASP A 112 -7.57 -11.28 -41.35
C ASP A 112 -8.13 -12.50 -40.60
N ALA A 113 -9.38 -12.37 -40.13
CA ALA A 113 -10.10 -13.41 -39.39
C ALA A 113 -10.27 -14.73 -40.16
N LYS A 114 -10.13 -14.75 -41.49
CA LYS A 114 -10.17 -15.97 -42.32
C LYS A 114 -8.80 -16.59 -42.56
N LYS A 115 -7.71 -15.87 -42.26
CA LYS A 115 -6.33 -16.28 -42.56
C LYS A 115 -5.51 -16.60 -41.30
N GLY A 116 -6.02 -16.30 -40.12
CA GLY A 116 -5.36 -16.54 -38.83
C GLY A 116 -5.10 -15.22 -38.09
N ARG A 117 -5.63 -15.09 -36.87
CA ARG A 117 -5.27 -14.00 -35.94
C ARG A 117 -3.94 -14.35 -35.27
N ASP A 118 -3.29 -13.36 -34.66
CA ASP A 118 -2.02 -13.55 -33.96
C ASP A 118 -2.13 -14.20 -32.58
N SER A 119 -3.31 -14.69 -32.18
CA SER A 119 -3.55 -15.25 -30.84
C SER A 119 -2.61 -16.40 -30.46
N ALA A 120 -2.06 -17.13 -31.43
CA ALA A 120 -1.09 -18.21 -31.23
C ALA A 120 0.39 -17.77 -31.32
N VAL A 121 0.69 -16.53 -31.72
CA VAL A 121 2.06 -16.04 -32.01
C VAL A 121 2.89 -15.77 -30.75
N HIS A 122 2.26 -15.69 -29.58
CA HIS A 122 2.87 -15.43 -28.26
C HIS A 122 4.34 -14.97 -28.26
N VAL A 123 4.59 -13.69 -27.99
CA VAL A 123 5.93 -13.08 -28.02
C VAL A 123 6.56 -13.16 -26.63
N THR A 124 7.81 -13.63 -26.54
CA THR A 124 8.61 -13.61 -25.30
C THR A 124 9.95 -12.92 -25.53
N VAL A 125 10.31 -11.96 -24.67
CA VAL A 125 11.62 -11.30 -24.64
C VAL A 125 12.19 -11.33 -23.22
N SER A 126 13.42 -11.82 -23.05
CA SER A 126 14.01 -11.96 -21.70
C SER A 126 15.53 -11.92 -21.61
N ASP A 127 16.02 -11.75 -20.38
CA ASP A 127 17.41 -12.03 -19.98
C ASP A 127 18.47 -11.17 -20.68
N MET A 128 18.19 -9.88 -20.87
CA MET A 128 19.09 -8.94 -21.56
C MET A 128 18.98 -7.51 -21.06
N THR A 129 20.00 -6.70 -21.35
CA THR A 129 20.00 -5.25 -21.07
C THR A 129 19.88 -4.47 -22.37
N PHE A 130 18.98 -3.50 -22.38
CA PHE A 130 18.86 -2.43 -23.35
C PHE A 130 19.46 -1.16 -22.75
N LYS A 131 20.52 -0.63 -23.37
CA LYS A 131 21.29 0.48 -22.82
C LYS A 131 21.48 1.60 -23.84
N ASP A 132 21.35 2.84 -23.36
CA ASP A 132 21.50 4.07 -24.12
C ASP A 132 20.77 4.00 -25.48
N ALA A 133 19.50 3.61 -25.50
CA ALA A 133 18.72 3.65 -26.74
C ALA A 133 18.51 5.11 -27.17
N GLY A 134 18.39 5.31 -28.49
CA GLY A 134 18.19 6.66 -29.06
C GLY A 134 16.75 7.17 -29.06
N PRO A 135 16.39 8.10 -29.96
CA PRO A 135 15.10 8.80 -29.98
C PRO A 135 13.83 7.93 -30.11
N GLY A 136 13.96 6.60 -30.30
CA GLY A 136 12.87 5.64 -30.33
C GLY A 136 12.95 4.64 -29.18
N SER A 137 11.89 3.86 -28.97
CA SER A 137 11.86 2.91 -27.85
C SER A 137 12.84 1.76 -28.04
N PRO A 138 13.57 1.32 -26.98
CA PRO A 138 14.47 0.18 -27.05
C PRO A 138 13.78 -1.07 -27.60
N LEU A 139 12.58 -1.34 -27.12
CA LEU A 139 11.71 -2.43 -27.54
C LEU A 139 10.29 -1.90 -27.76
N THR A 140 9.74 -2.21 -28.94
CA THR A 140 8.33 -1.99 -29.27
C THR A 140 7.70 -3.32 -29.66
N VAL A 141 6.56 -3.67 -29.05
CA VAL A 141 5.77 -4.86 -29.38
C VAL A 141 4.31 -4.46 -29.65
N GLY A 142 3.80 -4.80 -30.83
CA GLY A 142 2.41 -4.60 -31.25
C GLY A 142 1.73 -5.92 -31.57
N THR A 143 0.59 -6.17 -30.93
CA THR A 143 -0.21 -7.40 -31.09
C THR A 143 -1.70 -7.08 -31.21
N LEU A 144 -2.52 -8.04 -31.65
CA LEU A 144 -3.99 -7.95 -31.58
C LEU A 144 -4.50 -8.78 -30.40
N GLU A 145 -4.23 -10.08 -30.38
CA GLU A 145 -4.72 -11.04 -29.38
C GLU A 145 -3.59 -11.86 -28.74
N ALA A 146 -2.37 -11.78 -29.28
CA ALA A 146 -1.22 -12.52 -28.77
C ALA A 146 -0.89 -12.15 -27.32
N THR A 147 -0.37 -13.13 -26.57
CA THR A 147 0.29 -12.83 -25.29
C THR A 147 1.69 -12.28 -25.54
N THR A 148 2.03 -11.17 -24.91
CA THR A 148 3.40 -10.65 -24.85
C THR A 148 3.95 -10.83 -23.44
N ARG A 149 5.11 -11.49 -23.31
CA ARG A 149 5.85 -11.65 -22.06
C ARG A 149 7.20 -10.97 -22.17
N ILE A 150 7.47 -10.07 -21.25
CA ILE A 150 8.78 -9.44 -21.11
C ILE A 150 9.22 -9.66 -19.66
N HIS A 151 10.37 -10.29 -19.46
CA HIS A 151 10.85 -10.52 -18.10
C HIS A 151 12.36 -10.56 -17.97
N ASN A 152 12.86 -10.21 -16.78
CA ASN A 152 14.29 -10.16 -16.51
C ASN A 152 15.05 -9.33 -17.55
N VAL A 153 14.55 -8.12 -17.85
CA VAL A 153 15.23 -7.16 -18.72
C VAL A 153 15.65 -5.92 -17.94
N LYS A 154 16.70 -5.24 -18.41
CA LYS A 154 17.07 -3.91 -17.90
C LYS A 154 16.98 -2.89 -19.02
N CYS A 155 16.28 -1.78 -18.80
CA CYS A 155 16.33 -0.60 -19.64
C CYS A 155 17.07 0.50 -18.87
N LEU A 156 18.28 0.83 -19.31
CA LEU A 156 19.17 1.73 -18.60
C LEU A 156 19.45 2.99 -19.43
N SER A 157 19.43 4.15 -18.76
CA SER A 157 19.95 5.41 -19.29
C SER A 157 19.44 5.76 -20.69
N THR A 158 18.14 5.58 -20.90
CA THR A 158 17.53 5.87 -22.20
C THR A 158 17.19 7.37 -22.28
N GLU A 159 17.73 8.06 -23.29
CA GLU A 159 17.28 9.39 -23.67
C GLU A 159 16.06 9.24 -24.59
N CYS A 160 14.86 9.27 -24.01
CA CYS A 160 13.64 9.16 -24.80
C CYS A 160 13.35 10.50 -25.47
N ALA A 161 13.87 10.73 -26.68
CA ALA A 161 13.47 11.87 -27.50
C ALA A 161 11.98 11.82 -27.87
N ALA A 162 11.48 12.84 -28.58
CA ALA A 162 10.06 13.02 -28.81
C ALA A 162 9.38 11.80 -29.45
N GLY A 163 8.40 11.22 -28.73
CA GLY A 163 7.66 10.04 -29.16
C GLY A 163 8.29 8.68 -28.78
N GLY A 164 9.47 8.67 -28.16
CA GLY A 164 10.11 7.47 -27.59
C GLY A 164 9.55 7.07 -26.22
N SER A 165 9.88 5.87 -25.74
CA SER A 165 9.54 5.35 -24.42
C SER A 165 10.52 4.23 -24.03
N THR A 166 10.72 3.95 -22.74
CA THR A 166 11.71 2.92 -22.32
C THR A 166 11.27 1.49 -22.69
N LEU A 167 9.97 1.31 -22.96
CA LEU A 167 9.34 0.12 -23.51
C LEU A 167 7.98 0.51 -24.09
N ILE A 168 7.57 -0.07 -25.21
CA ILE A 168 6.18 0.01 -25.69
C ILE A 168 5.65 -1.40 -25.93
N VAL A 169 4.54 -1.74 -25.28
CA VAL A 169 3.75 -2.94 -25.60
C VAL A 169 2.30 -2.55 -25.79
N SER A 170 1.74 -2.88 -26.95
CA SER A 170 0.36 -2.59 -27.31
C SER A 170 -0.39 -3.83 -27.78
N SER A 171 -1.65 -3.95 -27.36
CA SER A 171 -2.55 -5.03 -27.77
C SER A 171 -4.00 -4.55 -27.90
N GLU A 172 -4.81 -5.23 -28.73
CA GLU A 172 -6.25 -4.98 -28.77
C GLU A 172 -6.98 -5.77 -27.65
N LYS A 173 -6.67 -7.05 -27.54
CA LYS A 173 -7.31 -8.02 -26.64
C LYS A 173 -6.33 -8.99 -25.97
N GLY A 174 -5.05 -8.93 -26.35
CA GLY A 174 -4.02 -9.82 -25.85
C GLY A 174 -3.63 -9.51 -24.41
N VAL A 175 -2.87 -10.45 -23.85
CA VAL A 175 -2.34 -10.41 -22.49
C VAL A 175 -0.92 -9.84 -22.53
N ILE A 176 -0.64 -8.84 -21.68
CA ILE A 176 0.69 -8.24 -21.54
C ILE A 176 1.20 -8.58 -20.14
N ILE A 177 2.39 -9.20 -20.07
CA ILE A 177 3.04 -9.57 -18.81
C ILE A 177 4.44 -8.94 -18.79
N LEU A 178 4.69 -8.08 -17.81
CA LEU A 178 5.99 -7.50 -17.52
C LEU A 178 6.45 -7.96 -16.13
N GLY A 179 7.57 -8.68 -16.06
CA GLY A 179 8.04 -9.33 -14.84
C GLY A 179 9.51 -9.04 -14.51
N ASN A 180 9.86 -8.89 -13.24
CA ASN A 180 11.26 -8.96 -12.76
C ASN A 180 12.24 -8.06 -13.53
N SER A 181 11.85 -6.84 -13.90
CA SER A 181 12.61 -5.99 -14.83
C SER A 181 12.98 -4.64 -14.19
N LEU A 182 14.07 -4.04 -14.66
CA LEU A 182 14.58 -2.76 -14.15
C LEU A 182 14.49 -1.68 -15.22
N PHE A 183 13.88 -0.55 -14.89
CA PHE A 183 13.82 0.65 -15.73
C PHE A 183 14.44 1.81 -14.95
N SER A 184 15.65 2.24 -15.33
CA SER A 184 16.38 3.19 -14.49
C SER A 184 17.24 4.19 -15.23
N GLY A 185 17.32 5.39 -14.65
CA GLY A 185 18.21 6.46 -15.08
C GLY A 185 17.82 7.09 -16.41
N SER A 186 16.56 6.93 -16.84
CA SER A 186 16.09 7.48 -18.12
C SER A 186 15.68 8.94 -17.97
N GLU A 187 16.09 9.76 -18.93
CA GLU A 187 15.63 11.13 -19.12
C GLU A 187 14.58 11.14 -20.23
N ILE A 188 13.36 11.53 -19.88
CA ILE A 188 12.18 11.35 -20.70
C ILE A 188 11.71 12.71 -21.22
N SER A 189 11.67 12.87 -22.54
CA SER A 189 11.21 14.14 -23.13
C SER A 189 9.77 14.46 -22.73
N PRO A 190 9.34 15.72 -22.82
CA PRO A 190 7.96 16.13 -22.48
C PRO A 190 6.87 15.47 -23.34
N THR A 191 7.24 14.83 -24.45
CA THR A 191 6.31 14.12 -25.34
C THR A 191 6.42 12.60 -25.25
N SER A 192 7.24 12.09 -24.34
CA SER A 192 7.59 10.67 -24.14
C SER A 192 7.18 10.19 -22.75
N SER A 193 6.91 8.89 -22.56
CA SER A 193 6.60 8.30 -21.25
C SER A 193 7.68 7.29 -20.84
N GLY A 194 7.57 6.70 -19.64
CA GLY A 194 8.41 5.58 -19.21
C GLY A 194 8.09 4.29 -19.98
N ALA A 195 7.89 3.18 -19.28
CA ALA A 195 7.36 1.98 -19.92
C ALA A 195 5.87 2.20 -20.25
N VAL A 196 5.45 1.93 -21.48
CA VAL A 196 4.06 2.09 -21.93
C VAL A 196 3.45 0.74 -22.24
N LEU A 197 2.44 0.33 -21.48
CA LEU A 197 1.69 -0.90 -21.67
C LEU A 197 0.22 -0.57 -21.95
N SER A 198 -0.31 -0.99 -23.10
CA SER A 198 -1.69 -0.69 -23.48
C SER A 198 -2.41 -1.92 -24.02
N SER A 199 -3.57 -2.24 -23.45
CA SER A 199 -4.46 -3.28 -23.97
C SER A 199 -5.91 -2.81 -23.90
N ARG A 200 -6.58 -2.68 -25.05
CA ARG A 200 -7.95 -2.12 -25.09
C ARG A 200 -8.92 -2.95 -24.25
N SER A 201 -8.89 -4.28 -24.37
CA SER A 201 -9.82 -5.18 -23.66
C SER A 201 -9.20 -6.47 -23.12
N GLY A 202 -7.88 -6.63 -23.27
CA GLY A 202 -7.15 -7.75 -22.67
C GLY A 202 -6.72 -7.46 -21.25
N SER A 203 -5.60 -8.05 -20.83
CA SER A 203 -5.06 -7.86 -19.48
C SER A 203 -3.61 -7.39 -19.50
N ILE A 204 -3.24 -6.57 -18.50
CA ILE A 204 -1.88 -6.11 -18.25
C ILE A 204 -1.51 -6.54 -16.84
N SER A 205 -0.39 -7.26 -16.68
CA SER A 205 0.17 -7.65 -15.39
C SER A 205 1.61 -7.17 -15.29
N VAL A 206 1.91 -6.39 -14.25
CA VAL A 206 3.27 -5.90 -13.96
C VAL A 206 3.68 -6.33 -12.56
N THR A 207 4.77 -7.10 -12.43
CA THR A 207 5.20 -7.62 -11.13
C THR A 207 6.72 -7.74 -10.98
N GLY A 208 7.23 -7.54 -9.77
CA GLY A 208 8.66 -7.67 -9.46
C GLY A 208 9.55 -6.65 -10.18
N CYS A 209 8.98 -5.56 -10.72
CA CYS A 209 9.72 -4.57 -11.48
C CYS A 209 10.17 -3.40 -10.59
N THR A 210 11.29 -2.78 -10.97
CA THR A 210 11.81 -1.57 -10.33
C THR A 210 11.88 -0.45 -11.36
N PHE A 211 11.23 0.67 -11.05
CA PHE A 211 11.29 1.92 -11.81
C PHE A 211 12.01 2.96 -10.95
N ALA A 212 13.26 3.27 -11.26
CA ALA A 212 14.10 4.05 -10.36
C ALA A 212 14.87 5.17 -11.05
N ARG A 213 14.89 6.36 -10.44
CA ARG A 213 15.67 7.51 -10.91
C ARG A 213 15.35 7.91 -12.35
N ASN A 214 14.09 7.76 -12.75
CA ASN A 214 13.64 8.29 -14.03
C ASN A 214 13.19 9.73 -13.83
N ARG A 215 13.36 10.54 -14.87
CA ARG A 215 13.00 11.96 -14.84
C ARG A 215 12.30 12.35 -16.13
N GLY A 216 11.26 13.15 -16.05
CA GLY A 216 10.53 13.59 -17.25
C GLY A 216 9.33 14.48 -16.98
N GLN A 217 8.73 15.00 -18.04
CA GLN A 217 7.61 15.96 -17.98
C GLN A 217 6.26 15.40 -18.46
N LYS A 218 6.19 14.13 -18.89
CA LYS A 218 4.93 13.52 -19.32
C LYS A 218 4.43 12.49 -18.30
N ASP A 219 3.35 11.82 -18.67
CA ASP A 219 2.66 10.89 -17.82
C ASP A 219 3.37 9.55 -17.67
N GLY A 220 3.39 9.03 -16.44
CA GLY A 220 3.91 7.70 -16.14
C GLY A 220 5.40 7.57 -16.52
N ILE A 221 6.25 8.41 -15.94
CA ILE A 221 7.70 8.40 -16.23
C ILE A 221 8.39 7.09 -15.81
N GLY A 222 7.79 6.34 -14.89
CA GLY A 222 8.16 4.94 -14.63
C GLY A 222 7.34 4.01 -15.53
N LEU A 223 6.03 3.98 -15.28
CA LEU A 223 5.08 3.13 -15.99
C LEU A 223 3.79 3.90 -16.31
N LEU A 224 3.37 3.82 -17.57
CA LEU A 224 2.04 4.19 -18.06
C LEU A 224 1.31 2.92 -18.50
N ALA A 225 0.24 2.57 -17.80
CA ALA A 225 -0.62 1.43 -18.14
C ALA A 225 -2.01 1.91 -18.61
N MET A 226 -2.52 1.39 -19.72
CA MET A 226 -3.76 1.89 -20.32
C MET A 226 -4.70 0.75 -20.71
N THR A 227 -5.99 0.92 -20.42
CA THR A 227 -7.04 0.01 -20.88
C THR A 227 -8.35 0.75 -21.17
N ASN A 228 -9.27 0.11 -21.91
CA ASN A 228 -10.64 0.59 -22.06
C ASN A 228 -11.61 -0.22 -21.19
N THR A 229 -11.65 -1.54 -21.38
CA THR A 229 -12.53 -2.47 -20.66
C THR A 229 -11.79 -3.68 -20.09
N GLY A 230 -10.45 -3.68 -20.19
CA GLY A 230 -9.60 -4.77 -19.73
C GLY A 230 -9.30 -4.69 -18.24
N VAL A 231 -8.34 -5.51 -17.82
CA VAL A 231 -7.86 -5.59 -16.43
C VAL A 231 -6.41 -5.17 -16.37
N ILE A 232 -6.06 -4.31 -15.42
CA ILE A 232 -4.68 -3.94 -15.11
C ILE A 232 -4.36 -4.37 -13.68
N THR A 233 -3.29 -5.14 -13.51
CA THR A 233 -2.76 -5.51 -12.20
C THR A 233 -1.30 -5.07 -12.11
N VAL A 234 -1.00 -4.19 -11.18
CA VAL A 234 0.37 -3.75 -10.86
C VAL A 234 0.64 -4.16 -9.44
N GLY A 235 1.50 -5.15 -9.21
CA GLY A 235 1.79 -5.56 -7.84
C GLY A 235 3.19 -6.09 -7.58
N LYS A 236 3.68 -5.88 -6.35
CA LYS A 236 5.05 -6.22 -5.94
C LYS A 236 6.12 -5.49 -6.76
N ASN A 237 5.89 -4.21 -7.07
CA ASN A 237 6.86 -3.36 -7.78
C ASN A 237 7.41 -2.26 -6.87
N SER A 238 8.56 -1.70 -7.25
CA SER A 238 9.17 -0.56 -6.56
C SER A 238 9.31 0.64 -7.48
N PHE A 239 8.86 1.80 -7.02
CA PHE A 239 9.01 3.11 -7.67
C PHE A 239 9.86 3.99 -6.76
N GLU A 240 11.09 4.28 -7.19
CA GLU A 240 12.11 4.85 -6.31
C GLU A 240 12.76 6.10 -6.90
N ASN A 241 12.69 7.22 -6.17
CA ASN A 241 13.42 8.45 -6.51
C ASN A 241 13.16 8.92 -7.96
N ASN A 242 11.94 8.75 -8.45
CA ASN A 242 11.55 9.27 -9.77
C ASN A 242 11.11 10.73 -9.65
N ASP A 243 11.48 11.55 -10.62
CA ASP A 243 11.19 12.98 -10.64
C ASP A 243 10.25 13.33 -11.81
N ALA A 244 8.94 13.24 -11.56
CA ALA A 244 7.90 13.53 -12.54
C ALA A 244 7.53 15.03 -12.48
N LEU A 245 8.20 15.81 -13.33
CA LEU A 245 8.03 17.26 -13.49
C LEU A 245 6.75 17.64 -14.28
N GLY A 246 6.00 16.64 -14.72
CA GLY A 246 4.86 16.73 -15.61
C GLY A 246 3.53 16.86 -14.90
N HIS A 247 2.49 16.31 -15.54
CA HIS A 247 1.12 16.38 -15.03
C HIS A 247 0.72 15.18 -14.15
N THR A 248 1.51 14.11 -14.08
CA THR A 248 1.17 12.89 -13.31
C THR A 248 2.38 12.33 -12.56
N GLY A 249 2.22 11.15 -11.94
CA GLY A 249 3.25 10.48 -11.15
C GLY A 249 4.14 9.48 -11.89
N PRO A 250 5.06 8.82 -11.16
CA PRO A 250 5.86 7.70 -11.67
C PRO A 250 5.02 6.53 -12.19
N LEU A 251 3.89 6.23 -11.54
CA LEU A 251 2.89 5.29 -12.03
C LEU A 251 1.64 6.04 -12.46
N ALA A 252 1.31 5.98 -13.74
CA ALA A 252 0.08 6.49 -14.31
C ALA A 252 -0.75 5.33 -14.90
N ILE A 253 -2.04 5.30 -14.58
CA ILE A 253 -2.99 4.31 -15.09
C ILE A 253 -4.18 5.04 -15.70
N VAL A 254 -4.53 4.70 -16.94
CA VAL A 254 -5.67 5.30 -17.66
C VAL A 254 -6.70 4.24 -18.00
N ILE A 255 -7.96 4.48 -17.60
CA ILE A 255 -9.11 3.63 -17.90
C ILE A 255 -10.08 4.43 -18.79
N GLY A 256 -10.21 4.04 -20.05
CA GLY A 256 -11.08 4.69 -21.02
C GLY A 256 -12.58 4.38 -20.85
N GLY A 257 -12.92 3.23 -20.27
CA GLY A 257 -14.28 2.72 -20.13
C GLY A 257 -14.50 2.06 -18.78
N LYS A 258 -14.98 0.81 -18.77
CA LYS A 258 -15.31 0.03 -17.56
C LYS A 258 -14.20 -0.95 -17.13
N GLY A 259 -12.95 -0.63 -17.43
CA GLY A 259 -11.82 -1.47 -17.03
C GLY A 259 -11.66 -1.53 -15.51
N ALA A 260 -11.02 -2.59 -15.03
CA ALA A 260 -10.75 -2.81 -13.61
C ALA A 260 -9.25 -2.70 -13.33
N VAL A 261 -8.89 -2.02 -12.25
CA VAL A 261 -7.49 -1.81 -11.84
C VAL A 261 -7.25 -2.37 -10.44
N GLY A 262 -6.17 -3.13 -10.29
CA GLY A 262 -5.62 -3.54 -9.00
C GLY A 262 -4.18 -3.06 -8.84
N VAL A 263 -3.90 -2.27 -7.81
CA VAL A 263 -2.54 -1.85 -7.44
C VAL A 263 -2.24 -2.41 -6.06
N VAL A 264 -1.40 -3.45 -5.98
CA VAL A 264 -1.29 -4.29 -4.78
C VAL A 264 0.16 -4.50 -4.35
N GLU A 265 0.48 -4.27 -3.08
CA GLU A 265 1.82 -4.57 -2.52
C GLU A 265 2.99 -3.86 -3.25
N ASN A 266 2.78 -2.63 -3.71
CA ASN A 266 3.87 -1.82 -4.31
C ASN A 266 4.49 -0.87 -3.29
N ARG A 267 5.72 -0.45 -3.58
CA ARG A 267 6.47 0.51 -2.77
C ARG A 267 6.79 1.76 -3.59
N PHE A 268 6.49 2.93 -3.04
CA PHE A 268 6.75 4.24 -3.62
C PHE A 268 7.59 5.07 -2.63
N ILE A 269 8.84 5.34 -2.97
CA ILE A 269 9.80 5.98 -2.06
C ILE A 269 10.45 7.19 -2.73
N GLY A 270 10.46 8.33 -2.05
CA GLY A 270 11.27 9.47 -2.47
C GLY A 270 10.88 10.02 -3.84
N ASN A 271 9.66 9.77 -4.31
CA ASN A 271 9.22 10.22 -5.63
C ASN A 271 8.67 11.64 -5.56
N ASN A 272 8.72 12.31 -6.71
CA ASN A 272 8.04 13.56 -6.97
C ASN A 272 7.06 13.35 -8.13
N GLY A 273 5.82 13.84 -7.99
CA GLY A 273 4.81 13.76 -9.05
C GLY A 273 3.63 14.68 -8.82
N ALA A 274 3.31 15.51 -9.81
CA ALA A 274 2.34 16.61 -9.67
C ALA A 274 0.90 16.16 -9.33
N ARG A 275 0.51 14.94 -9.71
CA ARG A 275 -0.77 14.31 -9.33
C ARG A 275 -0.52 13.00 -8.59
N GLY A 276 0.29 13.10 -7.54
CA GLY A 276 0.66 11.99 -6.68
C GLY A 276 1.61 10.97 -7.31
N CYS A 277 2.04 10.00 -6.52
CA CYS A 277 2.99 8.97 -6.94
C CYS A 277 2.31 7.86 -7.76
N LEU A 278 1.10 7.50 -7.36
CA LEU A 278 0.16 6.71 -8.14
C LEU A 278 -0.96 7.64 -8.63
N HIS A 279 -1.05 7.82 -9.94
CA HIS A 279 -2.18 8.50 -10.58
C HIS A 279 -3.04 7.49 -11.33
N VAL A 280 -4.33 7.43 -11.00
CA VAL A 280 -5.32 6.64 -11.74
C VAL A 280 -6.39 7.56 -12.29
N GLN A 281 -6.56 7.56 -13.61
CA GLN A 281 -7.56 8.33 -14.31
C GLN A 281 -8.59 7.40 -14.96
N ALA A 282 -9.78 7.33 -14.40
CA ALA A 282 -10.93 6.63 -14.93
C ALA A 282 -11.88 7.61 -15.65
N ILE A 283 -11.89 7.60 -16.98
CA ILE A 283 -12.63 8.60 -17.77
C ILE A 283 -14.15 8.42 -17.64
N GLN A 284 -14.63 7.22 -17.32
CA GLN A 284 -16.06 6.88 -17.25
C GLN A 284 -16.44 6.19 -15.92
N GLU A 285 -16.53 4.86 -15.93
CA GLU A 285 -17.04 4.04 -14.82
C GLU A 285 -15.98 3.09 -14.25
N GLY A 286 -14.74 3.12 -14.76
CA GLY A 286 -13.65 2.27 -14.29
C GLY A 286 -13.34 2.51 -12.81
N GLY A 287 -13.02 1.44 -12.10
CA GLY A 287 -12.68 1.47 -10.68
C GLY A 287 -11.29 0.93 -10.38
N ALA A 288 -10.79 1.21 -9.17
CA ALA A 288 -9.50 0.73 -8.71
C ALA A 288 -9.55 0.22 -7.27
N VAL A 289 -8.91 -0.94 -7.05
CA VAL A 289 -8.56 -1.44 -5.73
C VAL A 289 -7.07 -1.18 -5.52
N ILE A 290 -6.74 -0.39 -4.51
CA ILE A 290 -5.38 -0.03 -4.14
C ILE A 290 -5.17 -0.62 -2.75
N GLU A 291 -4.38 -1.69 -2.65
CA GLU A 291 -4.29 -2.50 -1.44
C GLU A 291 -2.83 -2.76 -1.02
N LYS A 292 -2.53 -2.66 0.28
CA LYS A 292 -1.22 -3.05 0.84
C LYS A 292 -0.01 -2.34 0.23
N ASN A 293 -0.20 -1.15 -0.33
CA ASN A 293 0.90 -0.36 -0.87
C ASN A 293 1.53 0.51 0.21
N ASN A 294 2.82 0.81 0.03
CA ASN A 294 3.57 1.69 0.92
C ASN A 294 4.07 2.92 0.15
N PHE A 295 3.59 4.11 0.54
CA PHE A 295 3.98 5.40 0.02
C PHE A 295 4.76 6.15 1.09
N THR A 296 6.08 6.25 0.95
CA THR A 296 6.96 6.82 1.97
C THR A 296 7.84 7.95 1.42
N ASP A 297 7.95 9.05 2.17
CA ASP A 297 8.89 10.15 1.89
C ASP A 297 8.75 10.76 0.50
N ASN A 298 7.54 10.79 -0.05
CA ASN A 298 7.31 11.39 -1.37
C ASN A 298 7.06 12.90 -1.25
N SER A 299 7.55 13.65 -2.23
CA SER A 299 7.38 15.11 -2.31
C SER A 299 6.01 15.54 -2.87
N SER A 300 5.06 14.60 -2.96
CA SER A 300 3.70 14.83 -3.43
C SER A 300 2.71 13.89 -2.76
N TRP A 301 1.45 13.87 -3.22
CA TRP A 301 0.44 12.91 -2.77
C TRP A 301 0.91 11.46 -2.95
N GLY A 302 0.53 10.55 -2.06
CA GLY A 302 0.74 9.12 -2.30
C GLY A 302 -0.10 8.64 -3.48
N VAL A 303 -1.42 8.84 -3.38
CA VAL A 303 -2.41 8.47 -4.40
C VAL A 303 -3.17 9.69 -4.90
N TRP A 304 -3.40 9.73 -6.20
CA TRP A 304 -4.37 10.61 -6.84
C TRP A 304 -5.29 9.79 -7.74
N PHE A 305 -6.58 9.77 -7.42
CA PHE A 305 -7.58 9.03 -8.17
C PHE A 305 -8.63 9.99 -8.72
N GLU A 306 -8.90 9.89 -10.01
CA GLU A 306 -9.92 10.68 -10.70
C GLU A 306 -10.88 9.75 -11.43
N THR A 307 -12.18 9.91 -11.19
CA THR A 307 -13.22 9.19 -11.91
C THR A 307 -14.39 10.11 -12.30
N MET A 308 -15.37 9.57 -13.02
CA MET A 308 -16.70 10.18 -13.11
C MET A 308 -17.69 9.39 -12.24
N ASN A 309 -17.83 8.09 -12.50
CA ASN A 309 -18.82 7.23 -11.80
C ASN A 309 -18.23 5.93 -11.25
N GLY A 310 -16.90 5.78 -11.27
CA GLY A 310 -16.23 4.58 -10.77
C GLY A 310 -16.12 4.53 -9.25
N ALA A 311 -15.68 3.37 -8.75
CA ALA A 311 -15.39 3.13 -7.35
C ALA A 311 -13.87 3.06 -7.12
N VAL A 312 -13.41 3.64 -6.01
CA VAL A 312 -12.03 3.48 -5.53
C VAL A 312 -12.03 2.90 -4.12
N GLU A 313 -11.21 1.89 -3.90
CA GLU A 313 -11.03 1.24 -2.62
C GLU A 313 -9.55 1.37 -2.20
N LEU A 314 -9.27 2.07 -1.11
CA LEU A 314 -7.97 2.10 -0.45
C LEU A 314 -8.04 1.16 0.76
N LYS A 315 -7.31 0.04 0.70
CA LYS A 315 -7.33 -1.00 1.75
C LYS A 315 -5.94 -1.29 2.29
N ALA A 316 -5.73 -1.18 3.60
CA ALA A 316 -4.45 -1.58 4.22
C ALA A 316 -3.21 -0.89 3.60
N ASN A 317 -3.34 0.34 3.11
CA ASN A 317 -2.18 1.08 2.57
C ASN A 317 -1.52 1.92 3.66
N ARG A 318 -0.21 2.09 3.55
CA ARG A 318 0.60 2.91 4.43
C ARG A 318 1.09 4.14 3.69
N PHE A 319 0.75 5.31 4.19
CA PHE A 319 1.15 6.62 3.67
C PHE A 319 1.96 7.33 4.75
N LEU A 320 3.28 7.35 4.60
CA LEU A 320 4.18 7.94 5.59
C LEU A 320 4.96 9.13 5.02
N ARG A 321 4.82 10.29 5.66
CA ARG A 321 5.61 11.50 5.36
C ARG A 321 5.56 11.91 3.87
N ASN A 322 4.36 11.86 3.29
CA ASN A 322 4.10 12.38 1.95
C ASN A 322 3.74 13.87 2.05
N LEU A 323 4.47 14.72 1.32
CA LEU A 323 4.47 16.18 1.55
C LEU A 323 3.11 16.86 1.27
N ASP A 324 2.41 16.46 0.21
CA ASP A 324 1.11 17.07 -0.12
C ASP A 324 -0.08 16.34 0.55
N GLY A 325 0.12 15.09 0.96
CA GLY A 325 -0.92 14.29 1.59
C GLY A 325 -0.84 12.79 1.29
N GLY A 326 -1.69 11.99 1.93
CA GLY A 326 -1.77 10.56 1.69
C GLY A 326 -2.52 10.24 0.39
N ALA A 327 -3.79 10.61 0.32
CA ALA A 327 -4.64 10.32 -0.84
C ALA A 327 -5.56 11.48 -1.24
N ARG A 328 -5.64 11.77 -2.54
CA ARG A 328 -6.66 12.63 -3.13
C ARG A 328 -7.55 11.83 -4.07
N LEU A 329 -8.86 11.81 -3.81
CA LEU A 329 -9.84 11.04 -4.56
C LEU A 329 -10.93 11.98 -5.08
N GLY A 330 -11.17 12.03 -6.38
CA GLY A 330 -12.16 12.92 -7.00
C GLY A 330 -13.04 12.25 -8.05
N ALA A 331 -14.30 12.65 -8.15
CA ALA A 331 -15.28 12.09 -9.10
C ALA A 331 -15.84 13.10 -10.13
N GLY A 332 -15.26 14.30 -10.22
CA GLY A 332 -15.82 15.38 -11.06
C GLY A 332 -17.31 15.60 -10.77
N PRO A 333 -18.18 15.81 -11.79
CA PRO A 333 -19.62 16.00 -11.59
C PRO A 333 -20.42 14.68 -11.41
N GLY A 334 -19.76 13.52 -11.49
CA GLY A 334 -20.43 12.23 -11.45
C GLY A 334 -20.77 11.75 -10.03
N LEU A 335 -21.16 10.47 -9.90
CA LEU A 335 -21.68 9.88 -8.67
C LEU A 335 -20.83 8.66 -8.21
N GLY A 336 -19.51 8.73 -8.36
CA GLY A 336 -18.59 7.68 -7.93
C GLY A 336 -18.61 7.42 -6.42
N SER A 337 -17.85 6.40 -5.99
CA SER A 337 -17.72 6.03 -4.58
C SER A 337 -16.26 5.85 -4.14
N ALA A 338 -16.00 6.11 -2.87
CA ALA A 338 -14.70 5.91 -2.23
C ALA A 338 -14.84 5.11 -0.93
N GLU A 339 -14.01 4.08 -0.78
CA GLU A 339 -13.84 3.35 0.47
C GLU A 339 -12.39 3.49 0.95
N LEU A 340 -12.19 3.94 2.18
CA LEU A 340 -10.89 3.95 2.86
C LEU A 340 -11.03 3.04 4.07
N VAL A 341 -10.35 1.89 4.05
CA VAL A 341 -10.47 0.87 5.09
C VAL A 341 -9.08 0.43 5.57
N ASN A 342 -8.86 0.41 6.88
CA ASN A 342 -7.61 -0.06 7.48
C ASN A 342 -6.36 0.65 6.96
N ASN A 343 -6.39 1.92 6.56
CA ASN A 343 -5.17 2.59 6.10
C ASN A 343 -4.47 3.31 7.26
N VAL A 344 -3.14 3.37 7.19
CA VAL A 344 -2.33 4.23 8.06
C VAL A 344 -1.85 5.42 7.23
N LEU A 345 -2.34 6.61 7.57
CA LEU A 345 -1.95 7.87 6.95
C LEU A 345 -1.29 8.72 8.02
N ALA A 346 0.04 8.83 7.99
CA ALA A 346 0.73 9.54 9.05
C ALA A 346 2.02 10.26 8.65
N GLY A 347 2.38 11.26 9.43
CA GLY A 347 3.69 11.91 9.39
C GLY A 347 3.61 13.42 9.27
N GLU A 348 4.62 14.09 9.83
CA GLU A 348 4.76 15.55 9.88
C GLU A 348 4.78 16.16 8.47
N SER A 349 3.60 16.47 7.96
CA SER A 349 3.39 16.95 6.60
C SER A 349 2.46 18.15 6.64
N HIS A 350 2.71 19.14 5.79
CA HIS A 350 1.85 20.31 5.62
C HIS A 350 0.58 20.00 4.81
N GLY A 351 0.47 18.78 4.28
CA GLY A 351 -0.64 18.27 3.49
C GLY A 351 -1.83 17.77 4.31
N ILE A 352 -2.79 17.17 3.59
CA ILE A 352 -4.00 16.58 4.16
C ILE A 352 -3.84 15.05 4.15
N GLY A 353 -4.19 14.35 5.22
CA GLY A 353 -4.13 12.89 5.25
C GLY A 353 -4.92 12.27 4.09
N ALA A 354 -6.22 12.59 3.99
CA ALA A 354 -7.02 12.30 2.80
C ALA A 354 -7.94 13.45 2.41
N LEU A 355 -7.98 13.76 1.11
CA LEU A 355 -8.96 14.65 0.48
C LEU A 355 -9.89 13.84 -0.42
N VAL A 356 -11.19 13.82 -0.11
CA VAL A 356 -12.19 13.03 -0.83
C VAL A 356 -13.29 13.93 -1.38
N GLU A 357 -13.31 14.09 -2.69
CA GLU A 357 -14.23 14.90 -3.49
C GLU A 357 -15.12 13.96 -4.33
N ILE A 358 -15.84 13.05 -3.66
CA ILE A 358 -16.60 11.94 -4.26
C ILE A 358 -17.99 11.82 -3.59
N HIS A 359 -18.98 11.34 -4.35
CA HIS A 359 -20.38 11.34 -3.94
C HIS A 359 -20.70 10.45 -2.73
N THR A 360 -20.27 9.19 -2.75
CA THR A 360 -20.46 8.25 -1.63
C THR A 360 -19.10 7.91 -1.02
N VAL A 361 -18.93 8.16 0.27
CA VAL A 361 -17.67 7.98 0.98
C VAL A 361 -17.88 7.10 2.21
N THR A 362 -17.08 6.05 2.33
CA THR A 362 -17.00 5.21 3.53
C THR A 362 -15.56 5.19 4.04
N VAL A 363 -15.36 5.53 5.31
CA VAL A 363 -14.05 5.62 5.95
C VAL A 363 -14.11 4.82 7.24
N VAL A 364 -13.44 3.67 7.29
CA VAL A 364 -13.57 2.69 8.39
C VAL A 364 -12.20 2.25 8.88
N ASN A 365 -11.97 2.33 10.20
CA ASN A 365 -10.76 1.79 10.84
C ASN A 365 -9.45 2.30 10.24
N ASN A 366 -9.34 3.59 9.93
CA ASN A 366 -8.08 4.19 9.50
C ASN A 366 -7.43 4.92 10.68
N THR A 367 -6.10 5.01 10.65
CA THR A 367 -5.32 5.85 11.57
C THR A 367 -4.76 7.04 10.78
N PHE A 368 -5.23 8.24 11.09
CA PHE A 368 -4.70 9.50 10.61
C PHE A 368 -3.90 10.16 11.73
N ALA A 369 -2.63 10.50 11.47
CA ALA A 369 -1.79 11.11 12.50
C ALA A 369 -0.82 12.17 11.96
N SER A 370 -0.69 13.28 12.69
CA SER A 370 0.39 14.28 12.51
C SER A 370 0.45 15.00 11.16
N TYR A 371 -0.64 15.00 10.38
CA TYR A 371 -0.81 15.90 9.23
C TYR A 371 -1.21 17.32 9.63
N ARG A 372 -1.18 18.27 8.69
CA ARG A 372 -1.86 19.56 8.89
C ARG A 372 -3.35 19.38 9.14
N GLU A 373 -4.01 18.53 8.35
CA GLU A 373 -5.43 18.18 8.47
C GLU A 373 -5.59 16.68 8.25
N GLY A 374 -6.46 16.03 9.03
CA GLY A 374 -6.63 14.58 8.97
C GLY A 374 -7.40 14.13 7.73
N LEU A 375 -8.70 14.38 7.74
CA LEU A 375 -9.64 13.96 6.70
C LEU A 375 -10.50 15.15 6.23
N ARG A 376 -10.45 15.43 4.93
CA ARG A 376 -11.36 16.36 4.28
C ARG A 376 -12.30 15.65 3.33
N ILE A 377 -13.60 15.87 3.48
CA ILE A 377 -14.63 15.39 2.55
C ILE A 377 -15.37 16.59 1.96
N VAL A 378 -15.57 16.57 0.64
CA VAL A 378 -16.35 17.57 -0.09
C VAL A 378 -17.51 16.87 -0.79
N GLN A 379 -18.74 17.23 -0.42
CA GLN A 379 -19.97 16.69 -0.98
C GLN A 379 -20.66 17.74 -1.84
N ALA A 380 -20.71 17.49 -3.14
CA ALA A 380 -21.27 18.45 -4.12
C ALA A 380 -22.79 18.37 -4.33
N LYS A 381 -23.48 17.47 -3.64
CA LYS A 381 -24.92 17.20 -3.86
C LYS A 381 -25.59 16.75 -2.57
N ASN A 382 -26.84 17.13 -2.38
CA ASN A 382 -27.64 16.82 -1.18
C ASN A 382 -27.95 15.31 -1.03
N THR A 383 -27.73 14.51 -2.08
CA THR A 383 -27.86 13.04 -2.07
C THR A 383 -26.55 12.33 -1.70
N ALA A 384 -25.45 13.06 -1.55
CA ALA A 384 -24.16 12.52 -1.15
C ALA A 384 -24.22 11.96 0.28
N ALA A 385 -23.33 11.01 0.58
CA ALA A 385 -23.27 10.39 1.89
C ALA A 385 -21.82 10.15 2.33
N ALA A 386 -21.51 10.48 3.58
CA ALA A 386 -20.25 10.19 4.23
C ALA A 386 -20.52 9.30 5.46
N LYS A 387 -19.86 8.15 5.51
CA LYS A 387 -19.95 7.15 6.58
C LYS A 387 -18.57 6.98 7.20
N ILE A 388 -18.39 7.48 8.42
CA ILE A 388 -17.09 7.55 9.08
C ILE A 388 -17.17 6.78 10.40
N TYR A 389 -16.48 5.64 10.46
CA TYR A 389 -16.60 4.68 11.56
C TYR A 389 -15.23 4.23 12.09
N ASN A 390 -15.07 4.11 13.40
CA ASN A 390 -13.92 3.42 14.00
C ASN A 390 -12.55 4.02 13.63
N ASN A 391 -12.46 5.27 13.19
CA ASN A 391 -11.18 5.88 12.80
C ASN A 391 -10.52 6.57 14.00
N ILE A 392 -9.19 6.64 13.99
CA ILE A 392 -8.41 7.54 14.85
C ILE A 392 -7.92 8.69 13.97
N LEU A 393 -8.13 9.92 14.42
CA LEU A 393 -7.57 11.13 13.82
C LEU A 393 -6.95 11.98 14.93
N TRP A 394 -5.62 11.99 15.01
CA TRP A 394 -4.93 12.54 16.18
C TRP A 394 -3.69 13.37 15.84
N GLY A 395 -3.49 14.44 16.62
CA GLY A 395 -2.29 15.27 16.54
C GLY A 395 -2.18 16.13 15.27
N HIS A 396 -3.32 16.53 14.68
CA HIS A 396 -3.35 17.41 13.52
C HIS A 396 -3.15 18.89 13.90
N GLN A 397 -2.63 19.70 12.96
CA GLN A 397 -2.37 21.14 13.19
C GLN A 397 -3.63 22.01 13.02
N ALA A 398 -4.58 21.54 12.23
CA ALA A 398 -5.87 22.13 11.94
C ALA A 398 -6.97 21.10 12.27
N ALA A 399 -8.09 21.09 11.54
CA ALA A 399 -9.17 20.14 11.78
C ALA A 399 -8.70 18.67 11.61
N ASP A 400 -9.15 17.81 12.52
CA ASP A 400 -9.01 16.37 12.38
C ASP A 400 -9.96 15.89 11.28
N ILE A 401 -11.21 16.34 11.33
CA ILE A 401 -12.23 16.09 10.30
C ILE A 401 -12.83 17.42 9.81
N SER A 402 -12.82 17.64 8.50
CA SER A 402 -13.52 18.74 7.84
C SER A 402 -14.45 18.20 6.74
N ILE A 403 -15.73 18.58 6.79
CA ILE A 403 -16.75 18.11 5.85
C ILE A 403 -17.49 19.32 5.28
N LYS A 404 -17.28 19.56 3.98
CA LYS A 404 -18.08 20.51 3.22
C LYS A 404 -19.28 19.77 2.63
N ASP A 405 -20.37 19.70 3.40
CA ASP A 405 -21.56 18.91 3.06
C ASP A 405 -22.53 19.61 2.09
N ASP A 406 -22.36 20.91 1.86
CA ASP A 406 -23.18 21.76 0.96
C ASP A 406 -22.27 22.58 0.02
N ASP A 407 -21.51 21.91 -0.85
CA ASP A 407 -20.57 22.60 -1.75
C ASP A 407 -21.28 23.50 -2.79
N ASP A 408 -22.54 23.22 -3.12
CA ASP A 408 -23.38 24.03 -4.02
C ASP A 408 -24.11 25.19 -3.31
N SER A 409 -24.00 25.29 -1.98
CA SER A 409 -24.46 26.42 -1.17
C SER A 409 -25.97 26.68 -1.28
N ASP A 410 -26.78 25.60 -1.36
CA ASP A 410 -28.24 25.68 -1.42
C ASP A 410 -28.90 25.63 -0.03
N GLY A 411 -28.10 25.41 1.02
CA GLY A 411 -28.50 25.33 2.42
C GLY A 411 -28.93 23.94 2.88
N LEU A 412 -28.74 22.89 2.07
CA LEU A 412 -29.11 21.51 2.37
C LEU A 412 -27.91 20.56 2.20
N GLY A 413 -27.31 20.13 3.30
CA GLY A 413 -26.15 19.25 3.28
C GLY A 413 -26.44 17.82 2.80
N GLY A 414 -25.38 17.16 2.36
CA GLY A 414 -25.32 15.71 2.23
C GLY A 414 -25.44 15.00 3.59
N ARG A 415 -25.68 13.69 3.57
CA ARG A 415 -25.81 12.92 4.81
C ARG A 415 -24.43 12.61 5.39
N VAL A 416 -24.27 12.83 6.69
CA VAL A 416 -23.01 12.56 7.40
C VAL A 416 -23.27 11.68 8.63
N GLU A 417 -22.57 10.55 8.71
CA GLU A 417 -22.55 9.64 9.87
C GLU A 417 -21.15 9.58 10.46
N LEU A 418 -21.01 9.92 11.74
CA LEU A 418 -19.76 9.75 12.52
C LEU A 418 -20.02 8.88 13.74
N HIS A 419 -19.57 7.62 13.71
CA HIS A 419 -19.77 6.72 14.83
C HIS A 419 -18.47 6.07 15.30
N ASN A 420 -18.23 6.07 16.61
CA ASN A 420 -17.08 5.38 17.21
C ASN A 420 -15.73 5.81 16.62
N ASN A 421 -15.54 7.10 16.31
CA ASN A 421 -14.24 7.64 15.92
C ASN A 421 -13.60 8.38 17.09
N ASP A 422 -12.28 8.48 17.09
CA ASP A 422 -11.51 9.28 18.04
C ASP A 422 -10.91 10.50 17.32
N PHE A 423 -11.35 11.70 17.69
CA PHE A 423 -10.93 12.98 17.13
C PHE A 423 -11.23 14.14 18.07
N SER A 424 -10.45 15.23 18.01
CA SER A 424 -10.66 16.41 18.85
C SER A 424 -11.47 17.51 18.16
N THR A 425 -11.37 17.62 16.83
CA THR A 425 -11.94 18.73 16.06
C THR A 425 -12.76 18.25 14.85
N LEU A 426 -13.98 18.76 14.75
CA LEU A 426 -14.91 18.48 13.65
C LEU A 426 -15.48 19.79 13.11
N GLU A 427 -15.30 20.00 11.82
CA GLU A 427 -15.90 21.08 11.04
C GLU A 427 -16.90 20.49 10.04
N VAL A 428 -18.15 20.96 10.09
CA VAL A 428 -19.20 20.62 9.12
C VAL A 428 -19.88 21.93 8.71
N ASP A 429 -20.07 22.16 7.40
CA ASP A 429 -20.55 23.44 6.86
C ASP A 429 -22.01 23.72 7.26
N VAL A 430 -22.96 22.87 6.84
CA VAL A 430 -24.39 23.01 7.17
C VAL A 430 -24.80 22.06 8.30
N GLY A 431 -24.50 20.76 8.17
CA GLY A 431 -24.72 19.75 9.20
C GLY A 431 -26.19 19.43 9.51
N ASP A 432 -27.13 19.77 8.62
CA ASP A 432 -28.58 19.54 8.81
C ASP A 432 -28.93 18.03 8.90
N LYS A 433 -28.08 17.17 8.33
CA LYS A 433 -28.21 15.69 8.33
C LYS A 433 -27.06 14.99 9.05
N LEU A 434 -26.43 15.64 10.02
CA LEU A 434 -25.36 15.06 10.83
C LEU A 434 -25.92 14.09 11.89
N ALA A 435 -25.49 12.83 11.82
CA ALA A 435 -25.72 11.81 12.84
C ALA A 435 -24.39 11.41 13.49
N ARG A 436 -24.31 11.42 14.83
CA ARG A 436 -23.09 11.05 15.55
C ARG A 436 -23.35 10.34 16.88
N SER A 437 -22.57 9.31 17.19
CA SER A 437 -22.61 8.62 18.49
C SER A 437 -21.30 7.88 18.79
N GLY A 438 -20.97 7.67 20.06
CA GLY A 438 -19.83 6.83 20.45
C GLY A 438 -18.44 7.38 20.08
N ASN A 439 -18.33 8.59 19.54
CA ASN A 439 -17.05 9.22 19.25
C ASN A 439 -16.34 9.65 20.55
N LEU A 440 -15.01 9.57 20.54
CA LEU A 440 -14.11 9.92 21.63
C LEU A 440 -13.26 11.13 21.25
N ASP A 441 -12.70 11.77 22.29
CA ASP A 441 -11.68 12.80 22.20
C ASP A 441 -10.70 12.51 23.33
N ILE A 442 -9.82 11.53 23.09
CA ILE A 442 -8.86 11.06 24.08
C ILE A 442 -7.56 10.69 23.40
N ASP A 443 -6.43 10.87 24.07
CA ASP A 443 -5.15 10.45 23.48
C ASP A 443 -5.18 8.94 23.19
N PRO A 444 -5.11 8.51 21.92
CA PRO A 444 -5.17 7.11 21.55
C PRO A 444 -3.91 6.35 21.96
N HIS A 445 -2.88 7.03 22.47
CA HIS A 445 -1.58 6.44 22.77
C HIS A 445 -1.06 5.65 21.55
N LEU A 446 -0.58 6.37 20.55
CA LEU A 446 0.06 5.78 19.37
C LEU A 446 1.59 5.72 19.55
N PHE A 447 2.23 4.65 19.09
CA PHE A 447 3.67 4.59 18.89
C PHE A 447 4.05 5.49 17.71
N MET A 448 4.73 6.61 17.95
CA MET A 448 5.05 7.59 16.88
C MET A 448 5.98 7.06 15.77
N VAL A 449 6.58 5.87 15.93
CA VAL A 449 7.48 5.28 14.94
C VAL A 449 6.70 4.54 13.85
N ASP A 450 5.65 3.81 14.22
CA ASP A 450 4.93 2.90 13.33
C ASP A 450 3.39 2.96 13.44
N PHE A 451 2.89 3.80 14.35
CA PHE A 451 1.48 4.14 14.56
C PHE A 451 0.60 2.98 15.06
N HIS A 452 1.20 1.98 15.70
CA HIS A 452 0.45 0.99 16.49
C HIS A 452 -0.07 1.62 17.78
N LEU A 453 -1.11 1.01 18.35
CA LEU A 453 -1.66 1.35 19.64
C LEU A 453 -0.78 0.80 20.77
N TYR A 454 -0.65 1.58 21.85
CA TYR A 454 -0.13 1.03 23.09
C TYR A 454 -1.13 0.02 23.68
N PRO A 455 -0.66 -1.03 24.38
CA PRO A 455 -1.56 -2.09 24.85
C PRO A 455 -2.60 -1.76 25.93
N TYR A 456 -2.69 -0.50 26.35
CA TYR A 456 -3.77 0.01 27.20
C TYR A 456 -4.28 1.35 26.66
N SER A 457 -4.21 1.51 25.34
CA SER A 457 -4.85 2.62 24.68
C SER A 457 -6.32 2.68 25.12
N PRO A 458 -6.85 3.88 25.41
CA PRO A 458 -8.24 4.06 25.79
C PRO A 458 -9.22 3.73 24.66
N VAL A 459 -8.73 3.55 23.43
CA VAL A 459 -9.56 3.21 22.26
C VAL A 459 -9.65 1.70 21.98
N ILE A 460 -9.03 0.87 22.83
CA ILE A 460 -9.16 -0.59 22.77
C ILE A 460 -10.59 -1.02 23.07
N ASP A 461 -11.14 -1.93 22.27
CA ASP A 461 -12.53 -2.40 22.37
C ASP A 461 -13.55 -1.22 22.34
N LYS A 462 -13.29 -0.19 21.54
CA LYS A 462 -14.22 0.96 21.40
C LYS A 462 -14.77 1.13 19.99
N GLY A 463 -14.29 0.36 19.02
CA GLY A 463 -14.84 0.31 17.68
C GLY A 463 -16.19 -0.40 17.63
N LEU A 464 -17.03 -0.02 16.67
CA LEU A 464 -18.31 -0.65 16.39
C LEU A 464 -18.09 -1.94 15.58
N PRO A 465 -18.45 -3.14 16.08
CA PRO A 465 -18.31 -4.40 15.34
C PRO A 465 -19.16 -4.48 14.07
N GLY A 466 -20.27 -3.72 14.01
CA GLY A 466 -21.18 -3.65 12.86
C GLY A 466 -20.86 -2.53 11.87
N ALA A 467 -19.66 -1.92 11.93
CA ALA A 467 -19.29 -0.85 11.03
C ALA A 467 -19.33 -1.30 9.55
N PRO A 468 -19.82 -0.47 8.61
CA PRO A 468 -19.94 -0.84 7.20
C PRO A 468 -18.60 -1.22 6.60
N GLY A 469 -18.45 -2.43 6.06
CA GLY A 469 -17.21 -2.83 5.38
C GLY A 469 -16.02 -3.06 6.32
N LEU A 470 -16.25 -3.21 7.63
CA LEU A 470 -15.23 -3.61 8.59
C LEU A 470 -14.59 -4.96 8.16
N PRO A 471 -13.26 -5.03 8.00
CA PRO A 471 -12.58 -6.27 7.65
C PRO A 471 -12.37 -7.16 8.88
N ASP A 472 -12.30 -8.49 8.66
CA ASP A 472 -12.06 -9.48 9.73
C ASP A 472 -10.68 -9.33 10.42
N LYS A 473 -9.75 -8.67 9.72
CA LYS A 473 -8.37 -8.47 10.15
C LYS A 473 -7.99 -6.99 10.08
N ASP A 474 -7.04 -6.58 10.90
CA ASP A 474 -6.47 -5.23 10.96
C ASP A 474 -5.41 -5.00 9.84
N PHE A 475 -4.57 -3.97 9.99
CA PHE A 475 -3.53 -3.64 9.02
C PHE A 475 -2.41 -4.70 8.97
N GLU A 476 -2.00 -5.25 10.11
CA GLU A 476 -0.91 -6.22 10.27
C GLU A 476 -1.36 -7.68 10.03
N GLY A 477 -2.67 -7.93 10.04
CA GLY A 477 -3.31 -9.22 9.78
C GLY A 477 -3.85 -9.93 11.02
N ASP A 478 -3.86 -9.28 12.18
CA ASP A 478 -4.44 -9.74 13.42
C ASP A 478 -5.98 -9.62 13.39
N SER A 479 -6.67 -10.41 14.22
CA SER A 479 -8.14 -10.48 14.17
C SER A 479 -8.78 -9.31 14.92
N ARG A 480 -9.86 -8.73 14.37
CA ARG A 480 -10.68 -7.68 15.02
C ARG A 480 -11.52 -8.14 16.24
N THR A 481 -11.15 -9.25 16.86
CA THR A 481 -11.91 -9.87 17.96
C THR A 481 -10.98 -10.32 19.10
N VAL A 482 -9.91 -9.55 19.32
CA VAL A 482 -8.90 -9.83 20.34
C VAL A 482 -9.31 -9.14 21.65
N ASP A 483 -9.30 -9.88 22.76
CA ASP A 483 -9.44 -9.33 24.11
C ASP A 483 -8.06 -8.89 24.60
N ALA A 484 -7.61 -7.72 24.14
CA ALA A 484 -6.24 -7.27 24.36
C ALA A 484 -5.99 -6.84 25.81
N ASN A 485 -7.01 -6.31 26.47
CA ASN A 485 -6.92 -5.74 27.82
C ASN A 485 -7.35 -6.72 28.94
N GLY A 486 -7.92 -7.88 28.58
CA GLY A 486 -8.31 -8.96 29.50
C GLY A 486 -9.64 -8.73 30.22
N ASP A 487 -10.50 -7.81 29.75
CA ASP A 487 -11.80 -7.49 30.35
C ASP A 487 -12.95 -8.38 29.85
N SER A 488 -12.65 -9.36 28.98
CA SER A 488 -13.60 -10.27 28.33
C SER A 488 -14.52 -9.61 27.29
N VAL A 489 -14.25 -8.37 26.89
CA VAL A 489 -14.78 -7.73 25.70
C VAL A 489 -13.87 -8.07 24.52
N ARG A 490 -14.48 -8.18 23.33
CA ARG A 490 -13.80 -8.52 22.05
C ARG A 490 -14.44 -7.71 20.96
N GLU A 491 -14.32 -6.41 21.07
CA GLU A 491 -14.78 -5.47 20.06
C GLU A 491 -13.56 -4.93 19.30
N PRO A 492 -13.73 -4.53 18.02
CA PRO A 492 -12.60 -3.97 17.28
C PRO A 492 -12.02 -2.76 18.00
N ASP A 493 -10.72 -2.58 17.91
CA ASP A 493 -10.09 -1.32 18.29
C ASP A 493 -10.49 -0.23 17.29
N MET A 494 -10.48 1.03 17.73
CA MET A 494 -10.49 2.14 16.77
C MET A 494 -9.13 2.20 16.05
N GLY A 495 -9.13 2.66 14.81
CA GLY A 495 -7.92 2.80 14.00
C GLY A 495 -7.59 1.57 13.17
N ALA A 496 -6.44 1.65 12.49
CA ALA A 496 -5.97 0.63 11.55
C ALA A 496 -5.35 -0.60 12.23
N ASP A 497 -4.79 -0.40 13.43
CA ASP A 497 -4.16 -1.43 14.25
C ASP A 497 -5.21 -2.11 15.15
N GLU A 498 -4.96 -3.37 15.50
CA GLU A 498 -5.60 -4.07 16.62
C GLU A 498 -4.50 -4.49 17.59
N VAL A 499 -4.63 -4.12 18.87
CA VAL A 499 -3.62 -4.49 19.87
C VAL A 499 -3.57 -6.01 20.00
N ALA A 500 -2.47 -6.59 19.55
CA ALA A 500 -2.15 -7.98 19.86
C ALA A 500 -2.03 -8.18 21.39
N GLU A 501 -2.57 -9.30 21.92
CA GLU A 501 -2.60 -9.62 23.36
C GLU A 501 -1.27 -9.30 24.06
N TYR A 502 -1.23 -8.24 24.88
CA TYR A 502 -0.02 -7.85 25.63
C TYR A 502 -0.18 -8.18 27.12
N LYS A 503 0.65 -9.11 27.61
CA LYS A 503 0.59 -9.64 28.98
C LYS A 503 1.78 -9.23 29.85
N GLU A 504 2.15 -7.95 29.90
CA GLU A 504 3.08 -7.49 30.96
C GLU A 504 2.43 -6.45 31.87
N ALA A 505 1.91 -6.91 33.01
CA ALA A 505 1.46 -6.07 34.12
C ALA A 505 2.66 -5.60 34.98
N PRO A 506 2.61 -4.39 35.56
CA PRO A 506 3.60 -3.97 36.54
C PRO A 506 3.56 -4.89 37.75
N ARG A 507 4.73 -5.19 38.30
CA ARG A 507 4.87 -5.91 39.57
C ARG A 507 5.85 -5.17 40.48
N VAL A 508 5.65 -5.29 41.78
CA VAL A 508 6.64 -4.84 42.77
C VAL A 508 7.81 -5.84 42.78
N VAL A 509 9.01 -5.34 42.51
CA VAL A 509 10.26 -6.12 42.43
C VAL A 509 10.94 -6.18 43.80
N THR A 510 10.99 -5.05 44.51
CA THR A 510 11.60 -4.95 45.84
C THR A 510 10.90 -3.92 46.72
N THR A 511 10.90 -4.13 48.03
CA THR A 511 10.43 -3.17 49.03
C THR A 511 11.48 -2.89 50.09
N HIS A 512 11.42 -1.69 50.68
CA HIS A 512 12.14 -1.34 51.89
C HIS A 512 11.17 -0.66 52.87
N PRO A 513 11.09 -1.10 54.13
CA PRO A 513 11.67 -2.34 54.67
C PRO A 513 11.18 -3.58 53.90
N LYS A 514 12.03 -4.60 53.83
CA LYS A 514 11.66 -5.89 53.22
C LYS A 514 10.51 -6.53 53.99
N ASP A 515 9.72 -7.36 53.30
CA ASP A 515 8.66 -8.12 53.96
C ASP A 515 9.20 -8.97 55.12
N GLY A 516 8.52 -8.92 56.26
CA GLY A 516 8.92 -9.57 57.50
C GLY A 516 10.09 -8.90 58.25
N ALA A 517 10.62 -7.75 57.81
CA ALA A 517 11.72 -7.09 58.51
C ALA A 517 11.34 -6.72 59.96
N VAL A 518 12.29 -6.89 60.88
CA VAL A 518 12.16 -6.52 62.30
C VAL A 518 13.21 -5.49 62.68
N ASN A 519 13.00 -4.81 63.82
CA ASN A 519 13.91 -3.76 64.31
C ASN A 519 14.14 -2.63 63.30
N VAL A 520 13.11 -2.27 62.54
CA VAL A 520 13.16 -1.16 61.58
C VAL A 520 13.29 0.18 62.32
N PRO A 521 14.28 1.04 61.98
CA PRO A 521 14.40 2.38 62.56
C PRO A 521 13.12 3.21 62.41
N LEU A 522 12.80 4.02 63.42
CA LEU A 522 11.54 4.78 63.45
C LEU A 522 11.44 5.89 62.39
N ASP A 523 12.57 6.27 61.78
CA ASP A 523 12.71 7.24 60.69
C ASP A 523 12.98 6.57 59.33
N SER A 524 12.69 5.27 59.20
CA SER A 524 12.82 4.58 57.92
C SER A 524 11.81 5.08 56.91
N LEU A 525 12.29 5.36 55.69
CA LEU A 525 11.44 5.53 54.52
C LEU A 525 10.80 4.19 54.14
N ILE A 526 9.60 4.25 53.57
CA ILE A 526 8.90 3.07 53.05
C ILE A 526 8.91 3.18 51.53
N THR A 527 9.57 2.24 50.84
CA THR A 527 9.73 2.27 49.38
C THR A 527 9.28 0.97 48.72
N ALA A 528 8.87 1.08 47.46
CA ALA A 528 8.64 -0.04 46.56
C ALA A 528 9.20 0.27 45.17
N THR A 529 9.91 -0.68 44.57
CA THR A 529 10.44 -0.59 43.21
C THR A 529 9.61 -1.46 42.28
N PHE A 530 9.18 -0.93 41.15
CA PHE A 530 8.37 -1.63 40.17
C PHE A 530 9.21 -2.22 39.03
N SER A 531 8.64 -3.18 38.30
CA SER A 531 9.28 -3.82 37.14
C SER A 531 9.31 -2.94 35.90
N MET A 532 8.56 -1.86 35.90
CA MET A 532 8.40 -0.91 34.80
C MET A 532 8.02 0.46 35.35
N ARG A 533 7.98 1.46 34.48
CA ARG A 533 7.56 2.81 34.87
C ARG A 533 6.09 2.82 35.27
N MET A 534 5.78 3.54 36.34
CA MET A 534 4.43 3.76 36.85
C MET A 534 3.92 5.16 36.52
N SER A 535 2.61 5.30 36.39
CA SER A 535 1.95 6.59 36.26
C SER A 535 1.98 7.32 37.61
N VAL A 536 2.57 8.53 37.62
CA VAL A 536 2.74 9.35 38.83
C VAL A 536 1.39 9.62 39.51
N SER A 537 0.35 9.91 38.73
CA SER A 537 -0.99 10.21 39.26
C SER A 537 -1.71 9.00 39.85
N SER A 538 -1.29 7.78 39.48
CA SER A 538 -1.85 6.54 40.02
C SER A 538 -1.19 6.09 41.32
N LEU A 539 -0.09 6.74 41.73
CA LEU A 539 0.66 6.43 42.96
C LEU A 539 0.37 7.48 44.03
N ASP A 540 -0.71 7.28 44.78
CA ASP A 540 -1.18 8.18 45.81
C ASP A 540 -1.45 7.44 47.14
N LEU A 541 -2.09 8.11 48.10
CA LEU A 541 -2.42 7.54 49.41
C LEU A 541 -3.63 6.60 49.41
N GLU A 542 -4.34 6.48 48.29
CA GLU A 542 -5.39 5.48 48.10
C GLU A 542 -4.82 4.19 47.49
N SER A 543 -3.88 4.32 46.55
CA SER A 543 -3.22 3.19 45.90
C SER A 543 -2.01 2.65 46.65
N PHE A 544 -1.37 3.43 47.52
CA PHE A 544 -0.29 3.02 48.42
C PHE A 544 -0.67 3.36 49.87
N THR A 545 -1.03 2.35 50.67
CA THR A 545 -1.48 2.55 52.05
C THR A 545 -0.51 1.95 53.07
N VAL A 546 -0.40 2.59 54.24
CA VAL A 546 0.38 2.12 55.39
C VAL A 546 -0.54 2.03 56.62
N ARG A 547 -0.55 0.88 57.30
CA ARG A 547 -1.44 0.58 58.44
C ARG A 547 -0.66 0.02 59.64
N PRO A 548 -0.80 0.54 60.88
CA PRO A 548 -1.62 1.68 61.28
C PRO A 548 -1.30 2.96 60.50
N ALA A 549 -2.29 3.84 60.33
CA ALA A 549 -2.13 5.03 59.51
C ALA A 549 -0.96 5.90 60.00
N VAL A 550 -0.11 6.31 59.06
CA VAL A 550 1.01 7.23 59.28
C VAL A 550 0.79 8.43 58.36
N PRO A 551 0.82 9.68 58.85
CA PRO A 551 0.87 10.85 57.98
C PRO A 551 2.17 10.85 57.17
N GLY A 552 2.09 10.97 55.84
CA GLY A 552 3.25 10.90 54.96
C GLY A 552 3.04 11.56 53.61
N GLY A 553 4.14 11.91 52.95
CA GLY A 553 4.18 12.33 51.55
C GLY A 553 4.60 11.17 50.64
N MET A 554 4.13 11.20 49.40
CA MET A 554 4.49 10.24 48.36
C MET A 554 5.36 10.93 47.31
N ALA A 555 6.42 10.24 46.87
CA ALA A 555 7.28 10.66 45.76
C ALA A 555 7.62 9.46 44.89
N TYR A 556 7.61 9.63 43.56
CA TYR A 556 8.01 8.59 42.61
C TYR A 556 9.15 9.07 41.72
N ASP A 557 10.20 8.26 41.62
CA ASP A 557 11.33 8.52 40.74
C ASP A 557 11.30 7.56 39.53
N PRO A 558 10.98 8.06 38.32
CA PRO A 558 10.91 7.25 37.10
C PRO A 558 12.29 6.76 36.61
N GLY A 559 13.39 7.33 37.10
CA GLY A 559 14.75 6.87 36.78
C GLY A 559 15.14 5.61 37.54
N THR A 560 14.63 5.44 38.77
CA THR A 560 14.86 4.27 39.62
C THR A 560 13.67 3.33 39.73
N LEU A 561 12.53 3.68 39.10
CA LEU A 561 11.25 2.96 39.16
C LEU A 561 10.73 2.80 40.60
N MET A 562 11.11 3.72 41.49
CA MET A 562 10.89 3.59 42.93
C MET A 562 9.90 4.63 43.42
N VAL A 563 8.84 4.16 44.09
CA VAL A 563 7.97 5.01 44.90
C VAL A 563 8.46 5.02 46.34
N THR A 564 8.39 6.18 46.97
CA THR A 564 8.81 6.46 48.34
C THR A 564 7.66 7.13 49.08
N PHE A 565 7.24 6.50 50.17
CA PHE A 565 6.41 7.08 51.19
C PHE A 565 7.31 7.57 52.34
N GLU A 566 7.30 8.87 52.58
CA GLU A 566 8.05 9.54 53.64
C GLU A 566 7.11 9.96 54.77
N PRO A 567 7.22 9.40 55.98
CA PRO A 567 6.48 9.88 57.14
C PRO A 567 6.79 11.36 57.42
N ILE A 568 5.79 12.23 57.34
CA ILE A 568 5.93 13.65 57.62
C ILE A 568 5.35 13.94 59.01
N TRP A 569 6.13 14.59 59.87
CA TRP A 569 5.78 15.06 61.22
C TRP A 569 5.73 14.02 62.35
N GLU A 570 5.31 12.77 62.09
CA GLU A 570 5.34 11.69 63.09
C GLU A 570 6.26 10.54 62.63
N LYS A 571 7.24 10.20 63.48
CA LYS A 571 8.04 8.98 63.28
C LYS A 571 7.13 7.75 63.40
N LEU A 572 7.56 6.64 62.80
CA LEU A 572 6.91 5.35 63.03
C LEU A 572 6.91 5.03 64.53
N LYS A 573 5.82 4.43 65.01
CA LYS A 573 5.65 4.10 66.44
C LYS A 573 6.58 2.93 66.81
N PRO A 574 7.18 2.93 68.00
CA PRO A 574 8.05 1.85 68.44
C PRO A 574 7.29 0.54 68.63
N GLY A 575 7.97 -0.60 68.39
CA GLY A 575 7.43 -1.95 68.56
C GLY A 575 6.14 -2.24 67.77
N THR A 576 5.90 -1.50 66.69
CA THR A 576 4.64 -1.54 65.94
C THR A 576 4.86 -2.27 64.62
N THR A 577 3.99 -3.24 64.33
CA THR A 577 3.94 -3.88 63.01
C THR A 577 3.13 -3.03 62.05
N TYR A 578 3.76 -2.59 60.97
CA TYR A 578 3.13 -1.89 59.87
C TYR A 578 2.83 -2.86 58.72
N THR A 579 1.67 -2.70 58.10
CA THR A 579 1.22 -3.37 56.88
C THR A 579 1.12 -2.33 55.79
N CYS A 580 1.85 -2.55 54.71
CA CYS A 580 1.79 -1.72 53.53
C CYS A 580 1.06 -2.48 52.43
N THR A 581 0.20 -1.77 51.70
CA THR A 581 -0.56 -2.33 50.57
C THR A 581 -0.44 -1.41 49.38
N ILE A 582 -0.03 -1.95 48.23
CA ILE A 582 -0.19 -1.30 46.93
C ILE A 582 -1.37 -1.97 46.22
N THR A 583 -2.41 -1.21 45.91
CA THR A 583 -3.64 -1.74 45.30
C THR A 583 -3.51 -1.84 43.78
N THR A 584 -4.50 -2.45 43.12
CA THR A 584 -4.60 -2.46 41.65
C THR A 584 -4.92 -1.09 41.04
N GLY A 585 -5.17 -0.07 41.89
CA GLY A 585 -5.25 1.33 41.47
C GLY A 585 -3.91 1.91 41.03
N ALA A 586 -2.78 1.34 41.48
CA ALA A 586 -1.46 1.71 40.98
C ALA A 586 -1.23 1.12 39.59
N ARG A 587 -0.91 1.99 38.64
CA ARG A 587 -0.82 1.67 37.21
C ARG A 587 0.55 1.99 36.62
N ALA A 588 0.96 1.20 35.64
CA ALA A 588 2.09 1.52 34.79
C ALA A 588 1.91 2.89 34.14
N GLU A 589 3.00 3.50 33.67
CA GLU A 589 2.98 4.75 32.89
C GLU A 589 2.05 4.61 31.68
N LEU A 590 2.01 3.41 31.11
CA LEU A 590 1.16 3.04 29.99
C LEU A 590 -0.23 2.57 30.41
N GLY A 591 -0.65 2.64 31.68
CA GLY A 591 -2.03 2.39 32.13
C GLY A 591 -2.32 1.00 32.73
N ALA A 592 -1.44 0.01 32.54
CA ALA A 592 -1.55 -1.34 33.07
C ALA A 592 -1.71 -1.36 34.60
N PRO A 593 -2.76 -1.96 35.20
CA PRO A 593 -2.83 -2.12 36.65
C PRO A 593 -1.92 -3.25 37.15
N LEU A 594 -1.57 -3.24 38.44
CA LEU A 594 -1.06 -4.46 39.10
C LEU A 594 -2.08 -5.61 38.95
N THR A 595 -1.59 -6.84 38.72
CA THR A 595 -2.45 -8.03 38.59
C THR A 595 -3.24 -8.34 39.86
N SER A 596 -2.66 -8.03 41.02
CA SER A 596 -3.28 -8.17 42.33
C SER A 596 -2.69 -7.15 43.29
N GLU A 597 -3.37 -6.89 44.40
CA GLU A 597 -2.78 -6.09 45.47
C GLU A 597 -1.47 -6.71 45.96
N PHE A 598 -0.47 -5.86 46.22
CA PHE A 598 0.80 -6.25 46.78
C PHE A 598 0.87 -5.83 48.25
N VAL A 599 1.00 -6.79 49.16
CA VAL A 599 0.99 -6.55 50.61
C VAL A 599 2.31 -7.00 51.21
N TRP A 600 2.92 -6.15 52.05
CA TRP A 600 4.08 -6.52 52.86
C TRP A 600 4.00 -5.92 54.26
N ARG A 601 4.76 -6.50 55.19
CA ARG A 601 4.76 -6.11 56.60
C ARG A 601 6.16 -5.93 57.14
N PHE A 602 6.31 -5.05 58.12
CA PHE A 602 7.55 -4.91 58.88
C PHE A 602 7.27 -4.44 60.32
N THR A 603 8.22 -4.64 61.23
CA THR A 603 8.10 -4.27 62.65
C THR A 603 9.24 -3.34 63.06
N THR A 604 8.89 -2.22 63.68
CA THR A 604 9.85 -1.22 64.15
C THR A 604 10.61 -1.64 65.39
N VAL A 605 11.72 -0.97 65.66
CA VAL A 605 12.47 -1.12 66.92
C VAL A 605 11.55 -0.92 68.14
N PRO A 606 11.64 -1.75 69.19
CA PRO A 606 10.95 -1.53 70.45
C PRO A 606 11.39 -0.22 71.13
N ASP A 607 10.57 0.29 72.04
CA ASP A 607 10.93 1.47 72.83
C ASP A 607 12.09 1.13 73.77
N LYS A 608 13.11 2.01 73.86
CA LYS A 608 14.33 1.79 74.65
C LYS A 608 14.13 1.98 76.17
N ARG A 609 12.90 1.92 76.67
CA ARG A 609 12.55 2.05 78.10
C ARG A 609 11.85 0.80 78.66
N SER A 610 12.23 -0.39 78.23
CA SER A 610 11.93 -1.64 78.94
C SER A 610 13.06 -2.02 79.88
#